data_AF-A0AAP4D0B0-F1
#
_entry.id   AF-A0AAP4D0B0-F1
#
_cell.length_a   1.000
_cell.length_b   1.000
_cell.length_c   1.000
_cell.angle_alpha   90.00
_cell.angle_beta   90.00
_cell.angle_gamma   90.00
#
_symmetry.space_group_name_H-M   'P 1'
#
loop_
_entity.id
_entity.type
_entity.pdbx_description
1 polymer ?
#
loop_
_entity_poly.entity_id
_entity_poly.type
_entity_poly.pdbx_seq_one_letter_code
_entity_poly.pdbx_strand_id
1 'polypeptide(L)'
;MKKAWLLMICVALAGCVNKQQNAPKSLVTPAATPVAQETQGVTNDDAVKSRSLTANETCVRSLSALRAYNPKTWEKYSLAMADLNKKNSLFLSVKNDLNPQLNDLVVNAYDSKMKTLCYRIESTLGQSMIAQVDSL
;
A
#
# COMPACT_ATOMS: atom_id res chain seq x y z
N MET A 1 -54.00 11.88 -3.71
CA MET A 1 -54.22 10.58 -4.38
C MET A 1 -53.12 10.36 -5.41
N LYS A 2 -52.41 9.22 -5.33
CA LYS A 2 -51.51 8.61 -6.35
C LYS A 2 -50.25 9.43 -6.68
N LYS A 3 -49.03 8.89 -6.63
CA LYS A 3 -48.56 7.76 -7.43
C LYS A 3 -47.35 7.07 -6.78
N ALA A 4 -47.38 5.75 -6.82
CA ALA A 4 -46.21 4.90 -6.72
C ALA A 4 -45.33 5.07 -7.98
N TRP A 5 -44.02 5.09 -7.81
CA TRP A 5 -43.05 4.78 -8.88
C TRP A 5 -41.72 4.44 -8.22
N LEU A 6 -41.49 3.14 -7.98
CA LEU A 6 -40.83 2.17 -8.85
C LEU A 6 -39.36 2.00 -8.46
N LEU A 7 -39.14 0.86 -7.80
CA LEU A 7 -37.91 0.12 -7.73
C LEU A 7 -37.21 0.01 -9.09
N MET A 8 -35.92 -0.34 -8.98
CA MET A 8 -35.21 -1.31 -9.82
C MET A 8 -34.47 -0.79 -11.07
N ILE A 9 -33.20 -1.25 -11.15
CA ILE A 9 -32.43 -1.56 -12.38
C ILE A 9 -31.66 -0.33 -12.94
N CYS A 10 -30.34 -0.35 -13.22
CA CYS A 10 -29.45 -1.44 -13.62
C CYS A 10 -27.99 -1.11 -13.25
N VAL A 11 -27.32 -2.06 -12.60
CA VAL A 11 -25.87 -2.15 -12.53
C VAL A 11 -25.37 -2.58 -13.90
N ALA A 12 -24.88 -1.64 -14.71
CA ALA A 12 -24.11 -1.95 -15.91
C ALA A 12 -22.62 -1.85 -15.58
N LEU A 13 -22.09 -2.85 -14.86
CA LEU A 13 -20.67 -3.17 -14.98
C LEU A 13 -20.48 -3.74 -16.38
N ALA A 14 -20.18 -2.87 -17.34
CA ALA A 14 -19.59 -3.29 -18.60
C ALA A 14 -18.25 -3.95 -18.27
N GLY A 15 -18.25 -5.28 -18.18
CA GLY A 15 -17.05 -6.07 -18.09
C GLY A 15 -16.19 -5.83 -19.33
N CYS A 16 -14.91 -5.52 -19.11
CA CYS A 16 -13.89 -5.58 -20.14
C CYS A 16 -13.76 -7.04 -20.60
N VAL A 17 -14.40 -7.39 -21.73
CA VAL A 17 -14.13 -8.66 -22.41
C VAL A 17 -12.82 -8.49 -23.17
N ASN A 18 -11.71 -8.88 -22.52
CA ASN A 18 -10.40 -8.91 -23.17
C ASN A 18 -10.40 -10.07 -24.18
N LYS A 19 -10.69 -9.77 -25.44
CA LYS A 19 -10.67 -10.74 -26.53
C LYS A 19 -9.20 -11.06 -26.84
N GLN A 20 -8.71 -12.18 -26.31
CA GLN A 20 -7.38 -12.69 -26.61
C GLN A 20 -7.31 -13.06 -28.11
N GLN A 21 -6.69 -12.19 -28.91
CA GLN A 21 -6.42 -12.44 -30.31
C GLN A 21 -5.23 -13.40 -30.44
N ASN A 22 -5.52 -14.59 -30.96
CA ASN A 22 -4.68 -15.43 -31.80
C ASN A 22 -3.15 -15.23 -31.68
N ALA A 23 -2.50 -16.10 -30.90
CA ALA A 23 -1.07 -16.34 -31.02
C ALA A 23 -0.76 -17.02 -32.37
N PRO A 24 0.18 -16.51 -33.18
CA PRO A 24 0.77 -17.33 -34.23
C PRO A 24 1.68 -18.39 -33.57
N LYS A 25 1.49 -19.65 -34.00
CA LYS A 25 2.39 -20.77 -33.69
C LYS A 25 3.79 -20.44 -34.22
N SER A 26 4.72 -20.14 -33.32
CA SER A 26 6.15 -20.13 -33.64
C SER A 26 6.72 -21.52 -33.37
N LEU A 27 7.10 -22.21 -34.45
CA LEU A 27 7.85 -23.46 -34.45
C LEU A 27 9.33 -23.13 -34.25
N VAL A 28 9.75 -23.01 -32.99
CA VAL A 28 11.15 -23.20 -32.61
C VAL A 28 11.18 -23.77 -31.22
N THR A 29 11.55 -25.04 -31.14
CA THR A 29 11.93 -25.76 -29.92
C THR A 29 13.37 -25.36 -29.58
N PRO A 30 13.66 -24.74 -28.43
CA PRO A 30 14.97 -24.81 -27.82
C PRO A 30 15.02 -26.05 -26.94
N ALA A 31 16.10 -26.81 -27.05
CA ALA A 31 16.38 -27.98 -26.24
C ALA A 31 16.30 -27.66 -24.74
N ALA A 32 15.71 -28.58 -23.97
CA ALA A 32 15.67 -28.52 -22.52
C ALA A 32 17.08 -28.69 -21.94
N THR A 33 17.68 -27.60 -21.47
CA THR A 33 18.71 -27.65 -20.42
C THR A 33 18.00 -27.84 -19.08
N PRO A 34 18.46 -28.76 -18.21
CA PRO A 34 17.93 -28.85 -16.86
C PRO A 34 18.36 -27.59 -16.12
N VAL A 35 17.42 -26.68 -15.89
CA VAL A 35 17.60 -25.62 -14.90
C VAL A 35 17.58 -26.34 -13.56
N ALA A 36 18.77 -26.64 -13.05
CA ALA A 36 18.96 -26.92 -11.64
C ALA A 36 18.22 -25.83 -10.87
N GLN A 37 17.25 -26.24 -10.05
CA GLN A 37 16.58 -25.35 -9.11
C GLN A 37 17.67 -24.64 -8.32
N GLU A 38 17.90 -23.36 -8.64
CA GLU A 38 18.59 -22.47 -7.72
C GLU A 38 17.78 -22.53 -6.44
N THR A 39 18.39 -23.17 -5.45
CA THR A 39 17.97 -23.08 -4.07
C THR A 39 17.86 -21.60 -3.80
N GLN A 40 16.63 -21.10 -3.64
CA GLN A 40 16.37 -19.72 -3.27
C GLN A 40 17.25 -19.44 -2.06
N GLY A 41 18.28 -18.65 -2.29
CA GLY A 41 19.17 -18.21 -1.25
C GLY A 41 18.30 -17.62 -0.16
N VAL A 42 18.56 -18.03 1.07
CA VAL A 42 18.02 -17.39 2.27
C VAL A 42 18.63 -15.99 2.32
N THR A 43 18.15 -15.08 1.49
CA THR A 43 18.69 -13.74 1.33
C THR A 43 17.81 -12.78 2.09
N ASN A 44 18.23 -12.34 3.28
CA ASN A 44 17.96 -11.02 3.88
C ASN A 44 16.53 -10.42 3.77
N ASP A 45 15.50 -11.24 3.53
CA ASP A 45 14.15 -10.79 3.18
C ASP A 45 13.51 -10.08 4.38
N ASP A 46 13.75 -10.60 5.58
CA ASP A 46 13.31 -10.01 6.85
C ASP A 46 13.85 -8.60 7.10
N ALA A 47 15.07 -8.29 6.68
CA ALA A 47 15.67 -6.95 6.86
C ALA A 47 15.07 -5.93 5.87
N VAL A 48 14.74 -6.36 4.65
CA VAL A 48 14.11 -5.51 3.63
C VAL A 48 12.64 -5.30 3.97
N LYS A 49 11.93 -6.36 4.39
CA LYS A 49 10.54 -6.29 4.83
C LYS A 49 10.41 -5.42 6.08
N SER A 50 11.29 -5.57 7.07
CA SER A 50 11.24 -4.75 8.29
C SER A 50 11.49 -3.25 8.04
N ARG A 51 12.33 -2.87 7.07
CA ARG A 51 12.44 -1.46 6.63
C ARG A 51 11.15 -0.94 6.00
N SER A 52 10.44 -1.80 5.26
CA SER A 52 9.15 -1.46 4.64
C SER A 52 8.03 -1.25 5.68
N LEU A 53 8.17 -1.83 6.87
CA LEU A 53 7.21 -1.68 7.98
C LEU A 53 7.31 -0.34 8.70
N THR A 54 8.35 0.45 8.44
CA THR A 54 8.56 1.77 9.03
C THR A 54 8.34 2.88 8.00
N ALA A 55 7.94 4.06 8.48
CA ALA A 55 7.84 5.23 7.60
C ALA A 55 9.20 5.55 6.98
N ASN A 56 9.22 5.83 5.68
CA ASN A 56 10.43 6.31 5.02
C ASN A 56 10.79 7.74 5.49
N GLU A 57 12.04 8.16 5.27
CA GLU A 57 12.51 9.47 5.73
C GLU A 57 11.73 10.64 5.12
N THR A 58 11.33 10.52 3.85
CA THR A 58 10.53 11.54 3.15
C THR A 58 9.20 11.77 3.85
N CYS A 59 8.50 10.71 4.22
CA CYS A 59 7.24 10.72 4.94
C CYS A 59 7.39 11.36 6.32
N VAL A 60 8.44 11.01 7.07
CA VAL A 60 8.74 11.61 8.37
C VAL A 60 9.00 13.11 8.24
N ARG A 61 9.77 13.52 7.21
CA ARG A 61 10.06 14.92 6.94
C ARG A 61 8.80 15.70 6.52
N SER A 62 7.96 15.11 5.69
CA SER A 62 6.67 15.68 5.28
C SER A 62 5.72 15.84 6.47
N LEU A 63 5.67 14.85 7.37
CA LEU A 63 4.91 14.98 8.62
C LEU A 63 5.44 16.14 9.46
N SER A 64 6.76 16.27 9.61
CA SER A 64 7.37 17.39 10.35
C SER A 64 7.01 18.75 9.73
N ALA A 65 7.10 18.87 8.40
CA ALA A 65 6.76 20.09 7.67
C ALA A 65 5.27 20.46 7.83
N LEU A 66 4.38 19.46 7.88
CA LEU A 66 2.95 19.68 8.06
C LEU A 66 2.63 20.42 9.38
N ARG A 67 3.49 20.33 10.40
CA ARG A 67 3.34 21.11 11.63
C ARG A 67 3.28 22.62 11.38
N ALA A 68 4.06 23.12 10.42
CA ALA A 68 4.10 24.54 10.07
C ALA A 68 2.91 24.96 9.19
N TYR A 69 2.47 24.10 8.28
CA TYR A 69 1.41 24.43 7.31
C TYR A 69 -0.01 24.18 7.84
N ASN A 70 -0.19 23.13 8.64
CA ASN A 70 -1.50 22.69 9.11
C ASN A 70 -1.38 21.91 10.44
N PRO A 71 -1.26 22.61 11.59
CA PRO A 71 -0.96 21.98 12.89
C PRO A 71 -2.04 21.01 13.36
N LYS A 72 -3.31 21.29 13.06
CA LYS A 72 -4.44 20.39 13.38
C LYS A 72 -4.32 19.05 12.64
N THR A 73 -3.99 19.11 11.35
CA THR A 73 -3.84 17.89 10.54
C THR A 73 -2.55 17.15 10.87
N TRP A 74 -1.50 17.89 11.22
CA TRP A 74 -0.27 17.33 11.78
C TRP A 74 -0.54 16.48 13.03
N GLU A 75 -1.29 16.98 14.01
CA GLU A 75 -1.62 16.23 15.23
C GLU A 75 -2.35 14.92 14.92
N LYS A 76 -3.34 14.97 14.02
CA LYS A 76 -4.05 13.78 13.57
C LYS A 76 -3.12 12.72 12.99
N TYR A 77 -2.22 13.12 12.09
CA TYR A 77 -1.31 12.17 11.44
C TYR A 77 -0.17 11.72 12.35
N SER A 78 0.30 12.55 13.28
CA SER A 78 1.32 12.15 14.25
C SER A 78 0.79 11.08 15.21
N LEU A 79 -0.45 11.22 15.69
CA LEU A 79 -1.13 10.20 16.49
C LEU A 79 -1.34 8.90 15.69
N ALA A 80 -1.79 8.99 14.44
CA ALA A 80 -1.96 7.82 13.59
C ALA A 80 -0.62 7.09 13.33
N MET A 81 0.47 7.85 13.16
CA MET A 81 1.81 7.29 12.98
C MET A 81 2.32 6.60 14.24
N ALA A 82 2.14 7.24 15.41
CA ALA A 82 2.51 6.65 16.69
C ALA A 82 1.73 5.35 16.98
N ASP A 83 0.42 5.34 16.71
CA ASP A 83 -0.43 4.15 16.87
C ASP A 83 0.00 3.00 15.94
N LEU A 84 0.26 3.30 14.67
CA LEU A 84 0.73 2.30 13.71
C LEU A 84 2.08 1.71 14.13
N ASN A 85 3.02 2.56 14.58
CA ASN A 85 4.32 2.11 15.08
C ASN A 85 4.21 1.26 16.34
N LYS A 86 3.31 1.62 17.27
CA LYS A 86 3.03 0.84 18.48
C LYS A 86 2.52 -0.56 18.13
N LYS A 87 1.54 -0.65 17.24
CA LYS A 87 0.98 -1.92 16.78
C LYS A 87 2.00 -2.77 16.02
N ASN A 88 2.80 -2.13 15.16
CA ASN A 88 3.88 -2.80 14.45
C ASN A 88 4.95 -3.35 15.43
N SER A 89 5.33 -2.59 16.45
CA SER A 89 6.26 -3.06 17.49
C SER A 89 5.73 -4.30 18.22
N LEU A 90 4.44 -4.33 18.55
CA LEU A 90 3.79 -5.51 19.14
C LEU A 90 3.88 -6.71 18.19
N PHE A 91 3.57 -6.52 16.91
CA PHE A 91 3.68 -7.58 15.90
C PHE A 91 5.12 -8.09 15.78
N LEU A 92 6.11 -7.20 15.69
CA LEU A 92 7.53 -7.59 15.61
C LEU A 92 7.99 -8.40 16.81
N SER A 93 7.43 -8.16 18.01
CA SER A 93 7.76 -8.91 19.22
C SER A 93 7.33 -10.38 19.17
N VAL A 94 6.28 -10.71 18.40
CA VAL A 94 5.74 -12.07 18.27
C VAL A 94 6.00 -12.69 16.89
N LYS A 95 6.58 -11.94 15.95
CA LYS A 95 6.73 -12.32 14.53
C LYS A 95 7.33 -13.73 14.34
N ASN A 96 8.32 -14.07 15.16
CA ASN A 96 9.07 -15.32 15.03
C ASN A 96 8.29 -16.55 15.55
N ASP A 97 7.22 -16.32 16.33
CA ASP A 97 6.37 -17.38 16.87
C ASP A 97 5.18 -17.71 15.93
N LEU A 98 4.97 -16.89 14.89
CA LEU A 98 3.87 -17.05 13.95
C LEU A 98 4.25 -17.99 12.81
N ASN A 99 3.26 -18.70 12.28
CA ASN A 99 3.45 -19.44 11.04
C ASN A 99 3.76 -18.48 9.86
N PRO A 100 4.47 -18.93 8.81
CA PRO A 100 4.91 -18.07 7.72
C PRO A 100 3.77 -17.36 6.97
N GLN A 101 2.62 -18.03 6.80
CA GLN A 101 1.48 -17.47 6.06
C GLN A 101 0.84 -16.31 6.81
N LEU A 102 0.66 -16.44 8.13
CA LEU A 102 0.14 -15.38 8.98
C LEU A 102 1.13 -14.22 9.07
N ASN A 103 2.42 -14.51 9.20
CA ASN A 103 3.47 -13.50 9.18
C ASN A 103 3.42 -12.69 7.88
N ASP A 104 3.39 -13.35 6.71
CA ASP A 104 3.32 -12.67 5.42
C ASP A 104 2.08 -11.77 5.29
N LEU A 105 0.90 -12.28 5.65
CA LEU A 105 -0.34 -11.51 5.62
C LEU A 105 -0.25 -10.23 6.47
N VAL A 106 0.25 -10.36 7.69
CA VAL A 106 0.31 -9.23 8.63
C VAL A 106 1.37 -8.21 8.20
N VAL A 107 2.52 -8.66 7.71
CA VAL A 107 3.55 -7.76 7.18
C VAL A 107 3.02 -6.95 6.00
N ASN A 108 2.35 -7.61 5.05
CA ASN A 108 1.78 -6.94 3.88
C ASN A 108 0.69 -5.92 4.28
N ALA A 109 -0.09 -6.23 5.32
CA ALA A 109 -1.05 -5.30 5.87
C ALA A 109 -0.38 -4.06 6.49
N TYR A 110 0.67 -4.22 7.29
CA TYR A 110 1.40 -3.08 7.87
C TYR A 110 2.10 -2.24 6.81
N ASP A 111 2.79 -2.85 5.86
CA ASP A 111 3.44 -2.16 4.74
C ASP A 111 2.44 -1.31 3.95
N SER A 112 1.29 -1.89 3.59
CA SER A 112 0.22 -1.18 2.89
C SER A 112 -0.33 0.00 3.69
N LYS A 113 -0.57 -0.20 4.99
CA LYS A 113 -1.07 0.86 5.88
C LYS A 113 -0.05 1.99 6.04
N MET A 114 1.22 1.65 6.21
CA MET A 114 2.32 2.61 6.33
C MET A 114 2.44 3.46 5.07
N LYS A 115 2.51 2.83 3.88
CA LYS A 115 2.53 3.52 2.58
C LYS A 115 1.33 4.45 2.42
N THR A 116 0.13 3.94 2.70
CA THR A 116 -1.10 4.75 2.59
C THR A 116 -1.07 5.98 3.48
N LEU A 117 -0.62 5.83 4.72
CA LEU A 117 -0.51 6.95 5.65
C LEU A 117 0.51 7.98 5.16
N CYS A 118 1.67 7.53 4.68
CA CYS A 118 2.69 8.41 4.11
C CYS A 118 2.19 9.18 2.89
N TYR A 119 1.53 8.52 1.94
CA TYR A 119 0.94 9.21 0.79
C TYR A 119 -0.09 10.26 1.20
N ARG A 120 -0.91 9.99 2.22
CA ARG A 120 -1.88 10.96 2.73
C ARG A 120 -1.20 12.16 3.36
N ILE A 121 -0.14 11.95 4.13
CA ILE A 121 0.66 13.04 4.72
C ILE A 121 1.24 13.92 3.63
N GLU A 122 1.93 13.33 2.65
CA GLU A 122 2.56 14.06 1.54
C GLU A 122 1.54 14.83 0.70
N SER A 123 0.42 14.19 0.36
CA SER A 123 -0.67 14.83 -0.38
C SER A 123 -1.30 15.99 0.39
N THR A 124 -1.55 15.80 1.69
CA THR A 124 -2.14 16.86 2.53
C THR A 124 -1.18 18.04 2.71
N LEU A 125 0.12 17.78 2.81
CA LEU A 125 1.15 18.82 2.85
C LEU A 125 1.14 19.62 1.55
N GLY A 126 1.16 18.95 0.39
CA GLY A 126 1.09 19.60 -0.92
C GLY A 126 -0.15 20.48 -1.08
N GLN A 127 -1.32 19.98 -0.67
CA GLN A 127 -2.56 20.78 -0.67
C GLN A 127 -2.49 21.97 0.28
N SER A 128 -1.90 21.80 1.46
CA SER A 128 -1.75 22.90 2.43
C SER A 128 -0.78 23.98 1.92
N MET A 129 0.27 23.59 1.21
CA MET A 129 1.20 24.52 0.55
C MET A 129 0.51 25.30 -0.57
N ILE A 130 -0.25 24.62 -1.44
CA ILE A 130 -1.00 25.27 -2.53
C ILE A 130 -2.03 26.25 -1.97
N ALA A 131 -2.79 25.86 -0.95
CA ALA A 131 -3.81 26.70 -0.35
C ALA A 131 -3.25 28.01 0.26
N GLN A 132 -2.01 27.99 0.76
CA GLN A 132 -1.34 29.22 1.22
C GLN A 132 -0.99 30.15 0.06
N VAL A 133 -0.56 29.60 -1.08
CA VAL A 133 -0.27 30.38 -2.28
C VAL A 133 -1.54 30.99 -2.86
N ASP A 134 -2.63 30.23 -2.95
CA ASP A 134 -3.92 30.69 -3.47
C ASP A 134 -4.59 31.77 -2.59
N SER A 135 -4.14 31.90 -1.34
CA SER A 135 -4.68 32.88 -0.39
C SER A 135 -3.95 34.24 -0.38
N LEU A 136 -2.89 34.37 -1.19
CA LEU A 136 -2.11 35.62 -1.39
C LEU A 136 -2.72 36.46 -2.52
#